data_AF-A0A1I2HH63-F1
#
_entry.id   AF-A0A1I2HH63-F1
#
_cell.length_a   1.000
_cell.length_b   1.000
_cell.length_c   1.000
_cell.angle_alpha   90.00
_cell.angle_beta   90.00
_cell.angle_gamma   90.00
#
_symmetry.space_group_name_H-M   'P 1'
#
loop_
_entity.id
_entity.type
_entity.pdbx_description
1 polymer ?
#
loop_
_entity_poly.entity_id
_entity_poly.type
_entity_poly.pdbx_seq_one_letter_code
_entity_poly.pdbx_strand_id
1 'polypeptide(L)' 'MKTENKLTKFFIYSGIILLLVGLLSVDLDDFSFEYNKKSYFKIIVATVFFMISFYRIQNEKHINRIKN' A
#
# COMPACT_ATOMS: atom_id res chain seq x y z
N MET A 1 -11.04 14.27 -10.89
CA MET A 1 -10.84 14.84 -9.53
C MET A 1 -11.60 14.15 -8.39
N LYS A 2 -12.95 14.17 -8.27
CA LYS A 2 -13.60 13.55 -7.07
C LYS A 2 -13.44 12.03 -6.96
N THR A 3 -13.43 11.31 -8.08
CA THR A 3 -13.35 9.83 -8.12
C THR A 3 -11.93 9.33 -7.89
N GLU A 4 -10.92 10.03 -8.42
CA GLU A 4 -9.51 9.63 -8.28
C GLU A 4 -9.07 9.65 -6.82
N ASN A 5 -9.50 10.66 -6.06
CA ASN A 5 -9.22 10.77 -4.62
C ASN A 5 -9.86 9.62 -3.82
N LYS A 6 -11.07 9.15 -4.19
CA LYS A 6 -11.70 7.97 -3.54
C LYS A 6 -10.88 6.70 -3.75
N LEU A 7 -10.46 6.46 -4.99
CA LEU A 7 -9.68 5.28 -5.32
C LEU A 7 -8.29 5.33 -4.66
N THR A 8 -7.65 6.50 -4.60
CA THR A 8 -6.35 6.68 -3.90
C THR A 8 -6.50 6.40 -2.40
N LYS A 9 -7.56 6.91 -1.77
CA LYS A 9 -7.87 6.59 -0.36
C LYS A 9 -8.12 5.10 -0.14
N PHE A 10 -8.79 4.42 -1.06
CA PHE A 10 -8.99 2.97 -0.99
C PHE A 10 -7.65 2.24 -0.92
N PHE A 11 -6.72 2.50 -1.84
CA PHE A 11 -5.41 1.85 -1.84
C PHE A 11 -4.60 2.17 -0.57
N ILE A 12 -4.66 3.41 -0.06
CA ILE A 12 -4.01 3.79 1.20
C ILE A 12 -4.59 2.98 2.37
N TYR A 13 -5.91 2.98 2.55
CA TYR A 13 -6.53 2.29 3.68
C TYR A 13 -6.35 0.78 3.61
N SER A 14 -6.54 0.18 2.43
CA SER A 14 -6.28 -1.25 2.24
C SER A 14 -4.80 -1.59 2.45
N GLY A 15 -3.88 -0.72 2.02
CA GLY A 15 -2.44 -0.88 2.27
C GLY A 15 -2.10 -0.83 3.76
N ILE A 16 -2.66 0.12 4.52
CA ILE A 16 -2.47 0.23 5.97
C ILE A 16 -2.98 -1.04 6.67
N ILE A 17 -4.19 -1.48 6.34
CA ILE A 17 -4.79 -2.69 6.94
C ILE A 17 -3.91 -3.92 6.63
N LEU A 18 -3.51 -4.11 5.38
CA LEU A 18 -2.67 -5.24 4.99
C LEU A 18 -1.29 -5.19 5.63
N LEU A 19 -0.70 -4.00 5.78
CA LEU A 19 0.58 -3.85 6.45
C LEU A 19 0.47 -4.21 7.93
N LEU A 20 -0.55 -3.70 8.63
CA LEU A 20 -0.79 -4.01 10.05
C LEU A 20 -1.02 -5.50 10.25
N VAL A 21 -1.93 -6.11 9.47
CA VAL A 21 -2.21 -7.55 9.55
C VAL A 21 -0.97 -8.36 9.17
N GLY A 22 -0.20 -7.91 8.16
CA GLY A 22 1.05 -8.50 7.76
C GLY A 22 2.03 -8.58 8.92
N LEU A 23 2.36 -7.42 9.51
CA LEU A 23 3.30 -7.29 10.62
C LEU A 23 2.84 -8.05 11.88
N LEU A 24 1.57 -7.95 12.25
CA LEU A 24 1.02 -8.67 13.41
C LEU A 24 0.95 -10.18 13.23
N SER A 25 1.05 -10.66 11.98
CA SER A 25 1.08 -12.10 11.68
C SER A 25 2.49 -12.64 11.42
N VAL A 26 3.53 -11.82 11.56
CA VAL A 26 4.91 -12.29 11.49
C VAL A 26 5.22 -13.08 12.75
N ASP A 27 5.65 -14.33 12.57
CA ASP A 27 6.25 -15.12 13.63
C ASP A 27 7.64 -14.53 13.94
N LEU A 28 7.84 -14.10 15.19
CA LEU A 28 9.06 -13.45 15.65
C LEU A 28 10.10 -14.46 16.13
N ASP A 29 9.71 -15.71 16.34
CA ASP A 29 10.63 -16.78 16.78
C ASP A 29 11.33 -17.43 15.57
N ASP A 30 10.70 -17.42 14.40
CA ASP A 30 11.28 -17.93 13.14
C ASP A 30 10.98 -17.02 11.94
N PHE A 31 11.97 -16.22 11.52
CA PHE A 31 11.88 -15.34 10.35
C PHE A 31 12.11 -16.04 9.00
N SER A 32 12.12 -17.37 8.93
CA SER A 32 12.28 -18.07 7.66
C SER A 32 11.08 -17.82 6.73
N PHE A 33 11.37 -17.82 5.42
CA PHE A 33 10.36 -17.57 4.41
C PHE A 33 9.22 -18.59 4.45
N GLU A 34 9.52 -19.85 4.79
CA GLU A 34 8.55 -20.93 4.78
C GLU A 34 7.43 -20.71 5.82
N TYR A 35 7.81 -20.30 7.03
CA TYR A 35 6.88 -20.02 8.12
C TYR A 35 6.14 -18.68 7.92
N ASN A 36 6.83 -17.66 7.40
CA ASN A 36 6.27 -16.31 7.27
C ASN A 36 5.75 -15.94 5.88
N LYS A 37 5.69 -16.89 4.93
CA LYS A 37 5.30 -16.64 3.53
C LYS A 37 4.03 -15.82 3.39
N LYS A 38 2.99 -16.15 4.17
CA LYS A 38 1.69 -15.45 4.12
C LYS A 38 1.80 -14.02 4.64
N SER A 39 2.56 -13.80 5.69
CA SER A 39 2.75 -12.49 6.33
C SER A 39 3.57 -11.59 5.42
N TYR A 40 4.65 -12.11 4.84
CA TYR A 40 5.44 -11.42 3.82
C TYR A 40 4.63 -11.11 2.57
N PHE A 41 3.77 -12.03 2.10
CA PHE A 41 2.88 -11.75 0.97
C PHE A 41 1.96 -10.54 1.26
N LYS A 42 1.36 -10.46 2.45
CA LYS A 42 0.52 -9.30 2.84
C LYS A 42 1.34 -8.01 2.86
N ILE A 43 2.56 -8.03 3.41
CA ILE A 43 3.45 -6.86 3.44
C ILE A 43 3.80 -6.42 2.01
N ILE A 44 4.15 -7.35 1.13
CA ILE A 44 4.45 -7.06 -0.29
C ILE A 44 3.24 -6.42 -0.98
N VAL A 45 2.05 -6.99 -0.82
CA VAL A 45 0.82 -6.43 -1.41
C VAL A 45 0.53 -5.02 -0.86
N ALA A 46 0.73 -4.80 0.44
CA ALA A 46 0.60 -3.47 1.05
C ALA A 46 1.58 -2.47 0.43
N THR A 47 2.85 -2.87 0.22
CA THR A 47 3.86 -2.04 -0.46
C THR A 47 3.42 -1.66 -1.86
N VAL A 48 2.90 -2.61 -2.64
CA VAL A 48 2.37 -2.34 -4.00
C VAL A 48 1.21 -1.33 -3.95
N PHE A 49 0.29 -1.46 -2.99
CA PHE A 49 -0.81 -0.50 -2.83
C PHE A 49 -0.33 0.91 -2.49
N PHE A 50 0.71 1.05 -1.66
CA PHE A 50 1.32 2.34 -1.40
C PHE A 50 2.03 2.92 -2.62
N MET A 51 2.73 2.10 -3.41
CA MET A 51 3.35 2.54 -4.67
C MET A 51 2.30 3.07 -5.66
N ILE A 52 1.19 2.34 -5.84
CA ILE A 52 0.07 2.78 -6.69
C ILE A 52 -0.51 4.10 -6.17
N SER A 53 -0.74 4.21 -4.86
CA SER A 53 -1.27 5.43 -4.25
C SER A 53 -0.32 6.61 -4.46
N PHE A 54 0.96 6.40 -4.23
CA PHE A 54 2.01 7.42 -4.38
C PHE A 54 2.10 7.91 -5.82
N TYR A 55 2.16 6.99 -6.78
CA TYR A 55 2.18 7.34 -8.20
C TYR A 55 0.98 8.19 -8.60
N ARG A 56 -0.22 7.83 -8.13
CA ARG A 56 -1.45 8.58 -8.43
C ARG A 56 -1.45 9.98 -7.82
N ILE A 57 -1.00 10.12 -6.57
CA ILE A 57 -0.86 11.44 -5.92
C ILE A 57 0.13 12.32 -6.68
N GLN A 58 1.27 11.76 -7.10
CA GLN A 58 2.28 12.52 -7.85
C GLN A 58 1.76 12.96 -9.22
N ASN A 59 1.03 12.08 -9.92
CA ASN A 59 0.43 12.41 -11.20
C ASN A 59 -0.64 13.53 -11.06
N GLU A 60 -1.49 13.47 -10.04
CA GLU A 60 -2.46 14.54 -9.74
C GLU A 60 -1.77 15.89 -9.46
N LYS A 61 -0.69 15.88 -8.66
CA LYS A 61 0.11 17.09 -8.40
C LYS A 61 0.72 17.68 -9.68
N HIS A 62 1.24 16.81 -10.55
CA HIS A 62 1.84 17.24 -11.82
C HIS A 62 0.81 17.87 -12.76
N ILE A 63 -0.36 17.24 -12.93
CA ILE A 63 -1.46 17.76 -13.75
C ILE A 63 -1.94 19.11 -13.23
N ASN A 64 -2.13 19.25 -11.91
CA ASN A 64 -2.58 20.51 -11.32
C ASN A 64 -1.52 21.63 -11.48
N ARG A 65 -0.23 21.29 -11.49
CA ARG A 65 0.86 22.26 -11.71
C ARG A 65 0.91 22.77 -13.17
N ILE A 66 0.59 21.93 -14.15
CA ILE A 66 0.52 22.35 -15.57
C ILE A 66 -0.68 23.28 -15.83
N LYS A 67 -1.75 23.14 -15.04
CA LYS A 67 -3.00 23.86 -15.24
C LYS A 67 -3.04 25.26 -14.60
N ASN A 68 -2.09 25.57 -13.72
CA ASN A 68 -1.89 26.88 -13.08
C ASN A 68 -0.79 27.66 -13.79
#